data_AF-A0A9X0C367-F1
#
_entry.id   AF-A0A9X0C367-F1
#
_cell.length_a   1.000
_cell.length_b   1.000
_cell.length_c   1.000
_cell.angle_alpha   90.00
_cell.angle_beta   90.00
_cell.angle_gamma   90.00
#
_symmetry.space_group_name_H-M   'P 1'
#
loop_
_entity.id
_entity.type
_entity.pdbx_description
1 polymer ?
#
loop_
_entity_poly.entity_id
_entity_poly.type
_entity_poly.pdbx_seq_one_letter_code
_entity_poly.pdbx_strand_id
1 'polypeptide(L)'
;MVAFVRPALPSQLSAVARPVSLCRRIHSSPFRLAVVYPVTAHGPPPKAPEFKETSKLSDAELPASEGGASRYNLTAALKKRFWKDVHVHGKSDEYQVLLDKRPVRTPAKEVLTIPSTKPHLAHAIALEWDVMPSAQSALKSHLIPMTSLAARATDIAREDAEGKNTTRKQIITTAMRYLDTDTLLCWEPERQMHALERTTADGKPIETLRQIQTRIAGNIMSFLSTKVWPGLEIIPILDTNSILPLSQPKGTKDSICTWVSELSAYDLAGLERAILASKSLLIAVRLVVEWSENFRHVQRPETKKFGIEEAAEASSLEVTWQTNMWGEVEDTHDVGKEDLKRQLGSVVILVSGETR
;
A
#
# COMPACT_ATOMS: atom_id res chain seq x y z
N MET A 1 36.09 51.45 30.97
CA MET A 1 34.98 52.04 31.73
C MET A 1 33.79 51.12 31.55
N VAL A 2 33.49 50.39 32.63
CA VAL A 2 32.25 49.66 32.98
C VAL A 2 31.76 48.54 32.04
N ALA A 3 32.24 47.34 32.35
CA ALA A 3 31.51 46.09 32.18
C ALA A 3 30.37 46.00 33.21
N PHE A 4 29.18 45.57 32.79
CA PHE A 4 28.10 45.23 33.71
C PHE A 4 28.16 43.75 34.08
N VAL A 5 28.28 43.49 35.37
CA VAL A 5 28.44 42.20 36.02
C VAL A 5 27.33 42.05 37.08
N ARG A 6 26.73 40.84 37.13
CA ARG A 6 26.04 40.16 38.25
C ARG A 6 24.55 40.51 38.53
N PRO A 7 23.74 39.54 39.04
CA PRO A 7 24.10 38.63 40.14
C PRO A 7 23.85 37.13 39.94
N ALA A 8 24.71 36.36 40.62
CA ALA A 8 24.51 34.96 40.96
C ALA A 8 23.58 34.88 42.17
N LEU A 9 22.62 33.95 42.12
CA LEU A 9 21.79 33.54 43.26
C LEU A 9 22.25 32.15 43.73
N PRO A 10 22.45 31.92 45.03
CA PRO A 10 22.82 30.63 45.57
C PRO A 10 21.56 29.83 45.90
N SER A 11 21.37 28.68 45.24
CA SER A 11 20.47 27.63 45.74
C SER A 11 21.33 26.51 46.31
N GLN A 12 21.61 26.62 47.61
CA GLN A 12 22.05 25.46 48.38
C GLN A 12 20.85 24.53 48.57
N LEU A 13 20.89 23.39 47.87
CA LEU A 13 20.17 22.19 48.28
C LEU A 13 21.19 21.08 48.45
N SER A 14 21.60 20.90 49.71
CA SER A 14 22.40 19.77 50.17
C SER A 14 21.60 18.49 50.00
N ALA A 15 21.93 17.70 48.98
CA ALA A 15 21.56 16.30 48.89
C ALA A 15 22.82 15.46 49.12
N VAL A 16 22.87 14.80 50.29
CA VAL A 16 23.90 13.84 50.66
C VAL A 16 23.93 12.72 49.61
N ALA A 17 24.97 12.68 48.79
CA ALA A 17 25.24 11.56 47.90
C ALA A 17 25.65 10.35 48.73
N ARG A 18 24.71 9.43 48.99
CA ARG A 18 25.05 8.08 49.42
C ARG A 18 25.67 7.35 48.23
N PRO A 19 26.87 6.75 48.34
CA PRO A 19 27.37 5.88 47.29
C PRO A 19 26.54 4.60 47.31
N VAL A 20 25.54 4.51 46.45
CA VAL A 20 24.90 3.23 46.17
C VAL A 20 25.88 2.48 45.28
N SER A 21 26.65 1.58 45.88
CA SER A 21 27.42 0.57 45.16
C SER A 21 26.45 -0.27 44.34
N LEU A 22 26.24 0.10 43.08
CA LEU A 22 25.61 -0.77 42.09
C LEU A 22 26.61 -1.90 41.81
N CYS A 23 26.53 -2.97 42.59
CA CYS A 23 27.11 -4.25 42.21
C CYS A 23 26.55 -4.63 40.84
N ARG A 24 27.30 -4.39 39.76
CA ARG A 24 27.07 -5.04 38.48
C ARG A 24 27.25 -6.53 38.71
N ARG A 25 26.14 -7.24 38.89
CA ARG A 25 26.14 -8.71 38.86
C ARG A 25 26.44 -9.11 37.42
N ILE A 26 27.67 -9.53 37.16
CA ILE A 26 28.02 -10.20 35.91
C ILE A 26 27.30 -11.55 35.95
N HIS A 27 26.24 -11.70 35.15
CA HIS A 27 25.55 -12.97 35.01
C HIS A 27 26.30 -13.82 33.98
N SER A 28 27.18 -14.71 34.43
CA SER A 28 27.77 -15.76 33.60
C SER A 28 26.82 -16.96 33.55
N SER A 29 25.73 -16.85 32.77
CA SER A 29 25.05 -18.08 32.34
C SER A 29 25.95 -18.81 31.36
N PRO A 30 26.19 -20.12 31.52
CA PRO A 30 26.86 -20.90 30.49
C PRO A 30 26.05 -20.78 29.19
N PHE A 31 26.73 -20.58 28.06
CA PHE A 31 26.10 -20.60 26.76
C PHE A 31 25.46 -21.99 26.56
N ARG A 32 24.12 -22.06 26.56
CA ARG A 32 23.45 -23.19 25.95
C ARG A 32 23.66 -23.05 24.45
N LEU A 33 24.42 -23.96 23.87
CA LEU A 33 24.51 -24.12 22.42
C LEU A 33 23.09 -24.26 21.86
N ALA A 34 22.78 -23.51 20.81
CA ALA A 34 21.56 -23.69 20.07
C ALA A 34 21.56 -25.12 19.49
N VAL A 35 20.57 -25.92 19.88
CA VAL A 35 20.34 -27.21 19.24
C VAL A 35 19.74 -26.90 17.87
N VAL A 36 20.53 -27.05 16.81
CA VAL A 36 20.05 -26.98 15.44
C VAL A 36 19.22 -28.23 15.19
N TYR A 37 17.91 -28.10 15.31
CA TYR A 37 16.99 -29.14 14.84
C TYR A 37 17.00 -29.11 13.30
N PRO A 38 17.02 -30.27 12.63
CA PRO A 38 16.87 -30.34 11.17
C PRO A 38 15.55 -29.68 10.76
N VAL A 39 15.58 -28.91 9.66
CA VAL A 39 14.44 -28.11 9.14
C VAL A 39 13.18 -28.95 8.87
N THR A 40 13.30 -30.27 8.84
CA THR A 40 12.21 -31.22 8.58
C THR A 40 11.56 -31.81 9.84
N ALA A 41 11.95 -31.41 11.04
CA ALA A 41 11.33 -31.88 12.28
C ALA A 41 10.01 -31.15 12.60
N HIS A 42 9.05 -31.20 11.68
CA HIS A 42 7.65 -30.98 12.04
C HIS A 42 7.17 -32.23 12.78
N GLY A 43 7.08 -32.15 14.11
CA GLY A 43 6.23 -33.07 14.85
C GLY A 43 4.80 -33.02 14.30
N PRO A 44 4.01 -34.10 14.44
CA PRO A 44 2.64 -34.12 13.94
C PRO A 44 1.89 -32.89 14.46
N PRO A 45 1.04 -32.25 13.62
CA PRO A 45 0.33 -31.05 14.02
C PRO A 45 -0.42 -31.30 15.33
N PRO A 46 -0.40 -30.36 16.28
CA PRO A 46 -1.15 -30.51 17.52
C PRO A 46 -2.62 -30.77 17.18
N LYS A 47 -3.24 -31.75 17.85
CA LYS A 47 -4.67 -32.04 17.66
C LYS A 47 -5.48 -30.77 17.91
N ALA A 48 -6.42 -30.49 17.00
CA ALA A 48 -7.34 -29.38 17.16
C ALA A 48 -8.06 -29.48 18.52
N PRO A 49 -8.24 -28.38 19.25
CA PRO A 49 -8.95 -28.41 20.52
C PRO A 49 -10.38 -28.90 20.28
N GLU A 50 -10.74 -30.00 20.93
CA GLU A 50 -12.12 -30.50 20.95
C GLU A 50 -12.98 -29.52 21.75
N PHE A 51 -13.81 -28.74 21.06
CA PHE A 51 -14.89 -27.99 21.68
C PHE A 51 -15.94 -29.00 22.20
N LYS A 52 -15.90 -29.28 23.50
CA LYS A 52 -17.04 -29.89 24.18
C LYS A 52 -18.10 -28.81 24.35
N GLU A 53 -19.11 -28.84 23.50
CA GLU A 53 -20.35 -28.09 23.70
C GLU A 53 -20.97 -28.52 25.02
N THR A 54 -20.79 -27.71 26.07
CA THR A 54 -21.63 -27.78 27.26
C THR A 54 -22.98 -27.15 26.92
N SER A 55 -23.84 -27.94 26.27
CA SER A 55 -25.25 -27.62 26.07
C SER A 55 -26.00 -27.76 27.41
N LYS A 56 -26.05 -26.69 28.19
CA LYS A 56 -27.08 -26.49 29.21
C LYS A 56 -27.39 -24.99 29.34
N LEU A 57 -28.22 -24.49 28.45
CA LEU A 57 -29.08 -23.35 28.73
C LEU A 57 -30.49 -23.71 28.26
N SER A 58 -31.37 -23.63 29.24
CA SER A 58 -32.79 -23.96 29.29
C SER A 58 -33.62 -23.44 28.12
N ASP A 59 -34.55 -24.28 27.69
CA ASP A 59 -35.71 -23.93 26.88
C ASP A 59 -36.41 -22.68 27.42
N ALA A 60 -36.37 -21.61 26.63
CA ALA A 60 -37.33 -20.52 26.70
C ALA A 60 -37.90 -20.38 25.29
N GLU A 61 -39.18 -20.75 25.14
CA GLU A 61 -39.96 -20.63 23.91
C GLU A 61 -39.88 -19.20 23.35
N LEU A 62 -39.44 -19.10 22.10
CA LEU A 62 -39.63 -17.92 21.26
C LEU A 62 -40.59 -18.28 20.12
N PRO A 63 -41.53 -17.39 19.76
CA PRO A 63 -42.55 -17.70 18.77
C PRO A 63 -41.92 -17.85 17.38
N ALA A 64 -42.42 -18.82 16.61
CA ALA A 64 -42.01 -19.08 15.25
C ALA A 64 -42.20 -17.83 14.37
N SER A 65 -41.08 -17.22 13.96
CA SER A 65 -41.06 -16.25 12.87
C SER A 65 -40.82 -16.99 11.56
N GLU A 66 -41.86 -17.09 10.75
CA GLU A 66 -41.81 -17.53 9.35
C GLU A 66 -40.98 -16.53 8.51
N GLY A 67 -39.65 -16.65 8.59
CA GLY A 67 -38.73 -15.82 7.80
C GLY A 67 -37.40 -16.50 7.46
N GLY A 68 -37.13 -17.67 8.04
CA GLY A 68 -35.84 -18.38 7.90
C GLY A 68 -35.57 -18.91 6.50
N ALA A 69 -36.57 -19.47 5.83
CA ALA A 69 -36.39 -20.17 4.54
C ALA A 69 -35.80 -19.27 3.43
N SER A 70 -36.09 -17.97 3.45
CA SER A 70 -35.62 -17.01 2.44
C SER A 70 -34.11 -16.74 2.52
N ARG A 71 -33.54 -16.62 3.73
CA ARG A 71 -32.10 -16.35 3.93
C ARG A 71 -31.20 -17.55 3.60
N TYR A 72 -31.66 -18.76 3.90
CA TYR A 72 -30.94 -19.99 3.53
C TYR A 72 -30.93 -20.20 2.01
N ASN A 73 -32.01 -19.84 1.31
CA ASN A 73 -32.08 -19.95 -0.15
C ASN A 73 -31.20 -18.91 -0.88
N LEU A 74 -31.11 -17.69 -0.38
CA LEU A 74 -30.22 -16.64 -0.93
C LEU A 74 -28.74 -17.01 -0.81
N THR A 75 -28.31 -17.54 0.34
CA THR A 75 -26.93 -17.99 0.54
C THR A 75 -26.59 -19.22 -0.29
N ALA A 76 -27.55 -20.13 -0.51
CA ALA A 76 -27.39 -21.25 -1.43
C ALA A 76 -27.28 -20.82 -2.91
N ALA A 77 -28.09 -19.82 -3.34
CA ALA A 77 -28.06 -19.29 -4.70
C ALA A 77 -26.71 -18.63 -5.05
N LEU A 78 -26.03 -18.03 -4.07
CA LEU A 78 -24.71 -17.44 -4.27
C LEU A 78 -23.58 -18.49 -4.43
N LYS A 79 -23.81 -19.75 -4.03
CA LYS A 79 -22.77 -20.80 -4.14
C LYS A 79 -22.44 -21.20 -5.58
N LYS A 80 -23.33 -20.91 -6.53
CA LYS A 80 -23.16 -21.23 -7.95
C LYS A 80 -23.12 -19.98 -8.80
N ARG A 81 -22.44 -20.04 -9.94
CA ARG A 81 -22.53 -19.02 -10.98
C ARG A 81 -23.94 -19.03 -11.57
N PHE A 82 -24.59 -17.87 -11.59
CA PHE A 82 -25.97 -17.73 -12.10
C PHE A 82 -26.04 -17.08 -13.50
N TRP A 83 -24.90 -16.67 -14.05
CA TRP A 83 -24.79 -16.08 -15.39
C TRP A 83 -23.99 -16.98 -16.32
N LYS A 84 -24.29 -16.93 -17.62
CA LYS A 84 -23.55 -17.67 -18.63
C LYS A 84 -22.56 -16.75 -19.34
N ASP A 85 -23.07 -15.67 -19.90
CA ASP A 85 -22.32 -14.79 -20.79
C ASP A 85 -22.03 -13.45 -20.09
N VAL A 86 -20.88 -12.84 -20.39
CA VAL A 86 -20.51 -11.51 -19.89
C VAL A 86 -20.26 -10.59 -21.08
N HIS A 87 -20.90 -9.42 -21.08
CA HIS A 87 -20.83 -8.48 -22.19
C HIS A 87 -20.50 -7.07 -21.70
N VAL A 88 -19.62 -6.38 -22.43
CA VAL A 88 -19.42 -4.94 -22.28
C VAL A 88 -20.41 -4.23 -23.19
N HIS A 89 -21.29 -3.44 -22.61
CA HIS A 89 -22.28 -2.64 -23.34
C HIS A 89 -21.91 -1.17 -23.24
N GLY A 90 -21.58 -0.53 -24.37
CA GLY A 90 -21.37 0.92 -24.45
C GLY A 90 -22.69 1.61 -24.75
N LYS A 91 -23.21 2.40 -23.81
CA LYS A 91 -24.41 3.21 -24.00
C LYS A 91 -24.06 4.67 -23.73
N SER A 92 -24.33 5.56 -24.70
CA SER A 92 -24.41 7.01 -24.53
C SER A 92 -23.40 7.59 -23.51
N ASP A 93 -22.11 7.48 -23.84
CA ASP A 93 -20.94 8.01 -23.11
C ASP A 93 -20.39 7.19 -21.92
N GLU A 94 -20.98 6.05 -21.58
CA GLU A 94 -20.48 5.14 -20.53
C GLU A 94 -20.52 3.66 -20.93
N TYR A 95 -19.61 2.86 -20.36
CA TYR A 95 -19.64 1.41 -20.43
C TYR A 95 -20.34 0.82 -19.20
N GLN A 96 -21.07 -0.27 -19.44
CA GLN A 96 -21.65 -1.12 -18.41
C GLN A 96 -21.27 -2.57 -18.68
N VAL A 97 -20.95 -3.31 -17.62
CA VAL A 97 -20.71 -4.76 -17.71
C VAL A 97 -22.00 -5.49 -17.37
N LEU A 98 -22.48 -6.31 -18.29
CA LEU A 98 -23.71 -7.08 -18.17
C LEU A 98 -23.37 -8.56 -17.95
N LEU A 99 -23.97 -9.15 -16.91
CA LEU A 99 -24.04 -10.59 -16.68
C LEU A 99 -25.34 -11.11 -17.31
N ASP A 100 -25.22 -11.80 -18.43
CA ASP A 100 -26.28 -12.08 -19.41
C ASP A 100 -26.99 -10.79 -19.86
N LYS A 101 -28.01 -10.36 -19.12
CA LYS A 101 -28.81 -9.15 -19.36
C LYS A 101 -28.83 -8.17 -18.19
N ARG A 102 -28.17 -8.52 -17.07
CA ARG A 102 -28.23 -7.76 -15.81
C ARG A 102 -26.94 -7.01 -15.58
N PRO A 103 -26.96 -5.70 -15.29
CA PRO A 103 -25.74 -4.96 -15.03
C PRO A 103 -25.09 -5.37 -13.70
N VAL A 104 -23.76 -5.38 -13.69
CA VAL A 104 -22.96 -5.45 -12.46
C VAL A 104 -23.28 -4.23 -11.59
N ARG A 105 -23.36 -4.46 -10.28
CA ARG A 105 -23.72 -3.42 -9.31
C ARG A 105 -22.64 -3.25 -8.25
N THR A 106 -22.54 -2.03 -7.73
CA THR A 106 -21.69 -1.70 -6.59
C THR A 106 -22.23 -2.31 -5.29
N PRO A 107 -21.44 -2.40 -4.22
CA PRO A 107 -21.94 -2.77 -2.89
C PRO A 107 -23.09 -1.88 -2.39
N ALA A 108 -23.15 -0.62 -2.86
CA ALA A 108 -24.25 0.31 -2.63
C ALA A 108 -25.53 0.00 -3.44
N LYS A 109 -25.53 -1.09 -4.23
CA LYS A 109 -26.62 -1.57 -5.11
C LYS A 109 -26.91 -0.69 -6.32
N GLU A 110 -26.03 0.26 -6.62
CA GLU A 110 -26.08 1.10 -7.82
C GLU A 110 -25.48 0.37 -9.02
N VAL A 111 -25.84 0.77 -10.24
CA VAL A 111 -25.25 0.20 -11.46
C VAL A 111 -23.81 0.70 -11.57
N LEU A 112 -22.86 -0.21 -11.77
CA LEU A 112 -21.47 0.18 -12.00
C LEU A 112 -21.33 0.74 -13.41
N THR A 113 -21.10 2.05 -13.51
CA THR A 113 -20.82 2.74 -14.76
C THR A 113 -19.34 3.07 -14.87
N ILE A 114 -18.81 2.95 -16.08
CA ILE A 114 -17.39 3.18 -16.39
C ILE A 114 -17.32 4.24 -17.49
N PRO A 115 -16.47 5.27 -17.38
CA PRO A 115 -16.32 6.29 -18.42
C PRO A 115 -16.01 5.67 -19.79
N SER A 116 -16.58 6.24 -20.86
CA SER A 116 -16.29 5.83 -22.25
C SER A 116 -14.81 5.96 -22.63
N THR A 117 -14.05 6.79 -21.91
CA THR A 117 -12.60 6.93 -22.08
C THR A 117 -11.83 5.71 -21.58
N LYS A 118 -12.44 4.80 -20.80
CA LYS A 118 -11.76 3.67 -20.15
C LYS A 118 -12.23 2.29 -20.65
N PRO A 119 -12.11 1.96 -21.95
CA PRO A 119 -12.55 0.67 -22.47
C PRO A 119 -11.76 -0.50 -21.89
N HIS A 120 -10.45 -0.33 -21.64
CA HIS A 120 -9.60 -1.37 -21.04
C HIS A 120 -10.08 -1.76 -19.64
N LEU A 121 -10.53 -0.80 -18.82
CA LEU A 121 -11.12 -1.06 -17.51
C LEU A 121 -12.42 -1.86 -17.63
N ALA A 122 -13.29 -1.48 -18.57
CA ALA A 122 -14.55 -2.20 -18.81
C ALA A 122 -14.33 -3.66 -19.23
N HIS A 123 -13.37 -3.91 -20.13
CA HIS A 123 -13.02 -5.27 -20.54
C HIS A 123 -12.33 -6.06 -19.43
N ALA A 124 -11.46 -5.42 -18.62
CA ALA A 124 -10.85 -6.08 -17.47
C ALA A 124 -11.90 -6.54 -16.46
N ILE A 125 -12.89 -5.69 -16.17
CA ILE A 125 -14.02 -6.06 -15.30
C ILE A 125 -14.82 -7.19 -15.94
N ALA A 126 -15.13 -7.14 -17.23
CA ALA A 126 -15.83 -8.23 -17.90
C ALA A 126 -15.08 -9.56 -17.77
N LEU A 127 -13.76 -9.56 -17.93
CA LEU A 127 -12.90 -10.74 -17.73
C LEU A 127 -12.95 -11.25 -16.28
N GLU A 128 -12.92 -10.38 -15.27
CA GLU A 128 -13.06 -10.79 -13.86
C GLU A 128 -14.32 -11.60 -13.63
N TRP A 129 -15.45 -11.14 -14.17
CA TRP A 129 -16.73 -11.80 -14.02
C TRP A 129 -16.88 -13.04 -14.91
N ASP A 130 -16.19 -13.09 -16.05
CA ASP A 130 -16.25 -14.24 -16.95
C ASP A 130 -15.42 -15.44 -16.44
N VAL A 131 -14.29 -15.21 -15.79
CA VAL A 131 -13.49 -16.31 -15.20
C VAL A 131 -13.97 -16.73 -13.81
N MET A 132 -14.94 -16.03 -13.25
CA MET A 132 -15.40 -16.27 -11.89
C MET A 132 -16.19 -17.59 -11.77
N PRO A 133 -15.84 -18.46 -10.80
CA PRO A 133 -16.47 -19.78 -10.68
C PRO A 133 -17.84 -19.74 -9.98
N SER A 134 -18.09 -18.75 -9.12
CA SER A 134 -19.34 -18.64 -8.36
C SER A 134 -19.65 -17.21 -7.95
N ALA A 135 -20.93 -16.88 -7.75
CA ALA A 135 -21.34 -15.55 -7.29
C ALA A 135 -20.77 -15.19 -5.90
N GLN A 136 -20.58 -16.17 -5.01
CA GLN A 136 -19.94 -15.98 -3.71
C GLN A 136 -18.48 -15.54 -3.83
N SER A 137 -17.81 -15.90 -4.93
CA SER A 137 -16.43 -15.46 -5.20
C SER A 137 -16.33 -13.94 -5.38
N ALA A 138 -17.41 -13.26 -5.80
CA ALA A 138 -17.47 -11.80 -5.85
C ALA A 138 -17.40 -11.14 -4.47
N LEU A 139 -17.61 -11.88 -3.37
CA LEU A 139 -17.39 -11.35 -2.01
C LEU A 139 -15.90 -11.25 -1.66
N LYS A 140 -15.03 -11.89 -2.43
CA LYS A 140 -13.59 -11.91 -2.20
C LYS A 140 -12.93 -10.82 -3.06
N SER A 141 -12.50 -9.73 -2.44
CA SER A 141 -11.91 -8.58 -3.14
C SER A 141 -10.69 -8.92 -4.02
N HIS A 142 -9.95 -9.98 -3.69
CA HIS A 142 -8.81 -10.43 -4.50
C HIS A 142 -9.22 -11.09 -5.83
N LEU A 143 -10.48 -11.51 -5.98
CA LEU A 143 -11.04 -12.09 -7.22
C LEU A 143 -11.76 -11.05 -8.09
N ILE A 144 -12.02 -9.85 -7.56
CA ILE A 144 -12.65 -8.74 -8.28
C ILE A 144 -11.94 -7.38 -8.04
N PRO A 145 -10.60 -7.31 -8.18
CA PRO A 145 -9.85 -6.09 -7.86
C PRO A 145 -10.28 -4.87 -8.70
N MET A 146 -10.49 -5.03 -10.00
CA MET A 146 -10.90 -3.96 -10.92
C MET A 146 -12.35 -3.54 -10.66
N THR A 147 -13.26 -4.48 -10.44
CA THR A 147 -14.65 -4.16 -10.06
C THR A 147 -14.68 -3.35 -8.75
N SER A 148 -13.89 -3.77 -7.75
CA SER A 148 -13.81 -3.08 -6.46
C SER A 148 -13.22 -1.67 -6.58
N LEU A 149 -12.18 -1.51 -7.41
CA LEU A 149 -11.56 -0.21 -7.66
C LEU A 149 -12.45 0.75 -8.45
N ALA A 150 -13.13 0.26 -9.48
CA ALA A 150 -14.08 1.06 -10.25
C ALA A 150 -15.26 1.49 -9.36
N ALA A 151 -15.82 0.58 -8.55
CA ALA A 151 -16.86 0.94 -7.59
C ALA A 151 -16.38 2.02 -6.60
N ARG A 152 -15.15 1.90 -6.09
CA ARG A 152 -14.55 2.91 -5.22
C ARG A 152 -14.38 4.27 -5.90
N ALA A 153 -13.97 4.31 -7.16
CA ALA A 153 -13.89 5.54 -7.93
C ALA A 153 -15.28 6.17 -8.16
N THR A 154 -16.29 5.37 -8.50
CA THR A 154 -17.68 5.83 -8.63
C THR A 154 -18.22 6.41 -7.32
N ASP A 155 -17.95 5.75 -6.19
CA ASP A 155 -18.36 6.24 -4.87
C ASP A 155 -17.71 7.60 -4.54
N ILE A 156 -16.41 7.78 -4.83
CA ILE A 156 -15.73 9.07 -4.68
C ILE A 156 -16.37 10.14 -5.57
N ALA A 157 -16.61 9.83 -6.86
CA ALA A 157 -17.21 10.78 -7.79
C ALA A 157 -18.62 11.21 -7.36
N ARG A 158 -19.42 10.27 -6.85
CA ARG A 158 -20.76 10.54 -6.32
C ARG A 158 -20.69 11.42 -5.09
N GLU A 159 -19.81 11.11 -4.14
CA GLU A 159 -19.56 11.91 -2.94
C GLU A 159 -19.16 13.36 -3.29
N ASP A 160 -18.22 13.53 -4.24
CA ASP A 160 -17.79 14.85 -4.71
C ASP A 160 -18.94 15.63 -5.36
N ALA A 161 -19.78 14.98 -6.18
CA ALA A 161 -20.95 15.59 -6.82
C ALA A 161 -22.04 16.01 -5.80
N GLU A 162 -22.16 15.29 -4.69
CA GLU A 162 -23.04 15.64 -3.56
C GLU A 162 -22.44 16.71 -2.63
N GLY A 163 -21.20 17.19 -2.90
CA GLY A 163 -20.47 18.12 -2.05
C GLY A 163 -19.95 17.51 -0.74
N LYS A 164 -19.96 16.17 -0.64
CA LYS A 164 -19.49 15.42 0.54
C LYS A 164 -18.06 14.94 0.31
N ASN A 165 -17.07 15.65 0.86
CA ASN A 165 -15.66 15.28 0.65
C ASN A 165 -15.11 14.31 1.71
N THR A 166 -15.93 13.40 2.25
CA THR A 166 -15.55 12.53 3.37
C THR A 166 -14.47 11.53 2.99
N THR A 167 -14.71 10.73 1.95
CA THR A 167 -13.76 9.73 1.47
C THR A 167 -12.48 10.39 0.95
N ARG A 168 -12.60 11.47 0.18
CA ARG A 168 -11.45 12.26 -0.32
C ARG A 168 -10.54 12.74 0.83
N LYS A 169 -11.12 13.31 1.90
CA LYS A 169 -10.34 13.75 3.08
C LYS A 169 -9.63 12.58 3.78
N GLN A 170 -10.26 11.40 3.85
CA GLN A 170 -9.63 10.21 4.42
C GLN A 170 -8.44 9.73 3.58
N ILE A 171 -8.56 9.77 2.26
CA ILE A 171 -7.48 9.42 1.34
C ILE A 171 -6.32 10.40 1.48
N ILE A 172 -6.60 11.71 1.49
CA ILE A 172 -5.58 12.76 1.72
C ILE A 172 -4.87 12.53 3.06
N THR A 173 -5.62 12.28 4.14
CA THR A 173 -5.05 12.00 5.46
C THR A 173 -4.13 10.77 5.43
N THR A 174 -4.52 9.73 4.69
CA THR A 174 -3.70 8.53 4.53
C THR A 174 -2.45 8.82 3.69
N ALA A 175 -2.58 9.55 2.59
CA ALA A 175 -1.46 9.98 1.76
C ALA A 175 -0.43 10.79 2.57
N MET A 176 -0.87 11.74 3.39
CA MET A 176 0.03 12.54 4.23
C MET A 176 0.74 11.70 5.30
N ARG A 177 0.04 10.72 5.90
CA ARG A 177 0.68 9.77 6.83
C ARG A 177 1.77 8.94 6.14
N TYR A 178 1.52 8.48 4.91
CA TYR A 178 2.53 7.77 4.13
C TYR A 178 3.66 8.68 3.68
N LEU A 179 3.42 9.97 3.43
CA LEU A 179 4.50 10.93 3.14
C LEU A 179 5.44 11.10 4.34
N ASP A 180 4.90 11.05 5.57
CA ASP A 180 5.70 11.13 6.80
C ASP A 180 6.56 9.88 7.06
N THR A 181 6.22 8.75 6.44
CA THR A 181 6.97 7.48 6.55
C THR A 181 7.15 6.82 5.18
N ASP A 182 7.47 7.63 4.17
CA ASP A 182 7.52 7.17 2.77
C ASP A 182 8.71 6.21 2.59
N THR A 183 8.43 5.00 2.09
CA THR A 183 9.45 3.96 1.87
C THR A 183 10.57 4.45 0.93
N LEU A 184 10.26 5.32 -0.04
CA LEU A 184 11.26 5.84 -0.98
C LEU A 184 12.23 6.84 -0.32
N LEU A 185 11.83 7.47 0.79
CA LEU A 185 12.59 8.50 1.49
C LEU A 185 13.29 7.95 2.75
N CYS A 186 13.08 6.68 3.07
CA CYS A 186 13.70 5.98 4.19
C CYS A 186 14.99 5.31 3.72
N TRP A 187 16.12 5.99 3.89
CA TRP A 187 17.42 5.50 3.39
C TRP A 187 18.27 4.87 4.49
N GLU A 188 19.12 3.92 4.10
CA GLU A 188 20.14 3.37 4.98
C GLU A 188 21.06 4.51 5.47
N PRO A 189 21.36 4.57 6.79
CA PRO A 189 22.30 5.53 7.34
C PRO A 189 23.68 5.44 6.68
N GLU A 190 24.34 6.58 6.55
CA GLU A 190 25.71 6.64 6.05
C GLU A 190 26.68 6.02 7.06
N ARG A 191 27.20 4.83 6.76
CA ARG A 191 28.21 4.16 7.60
C ARG A 191 29.61 4.57 7.16
N GLN A 192 30.37 5.19 8.06
CA GLN A 192 31.76 5.59 7.81
C GLN A 192 32.79 4.46 8.03
N MET A 193 32.40 3.33 8.64
CA MET A 193 33.35 2.31 9.10
C MET A 193 32.82 0.89 8.88
N HIS A 194 33.62 0.05 8.22
CA HIS A 194 33.48 -1.42 8.11
C HIS A 194 32.28 -1.96 7.31
N ALA A 195 32.05 -1.48 6.08
CA ALA A 195 31.48 -2.38 5.10
C ALA A 195 32.59 -3.38 4.72
N LEU A 196 32.38 -4.68 4.95
CA LEU A 196 33.15 -5.69 4.24
C LEU A 196 32.96 -5.36 2.76
N GLU A 197 34.01 -4.91 2.07
CA GLU A 197 33.97 -4.61 0.65
C GLU A 197 33.67 -5.91 -0.08
N ARG A 198 32.38 -6.16 -0.31
CA ARG A 198 31.95 -7.33 -1.07
C ARG A 198 32.24 -7.03 -2.52
N THR A 199 32.92 -7.96 -3.17
CA THR A 199 33.20 -7.89 -4.59
C THR A 199 32.37 -8.94 -5.31
N THR A 200 31.95 -8.63 -6.55
CA THR A 200 31.39 -9.62 -7.45
C THR A 200 32.45 -10.68 -7.81
N ALA A 201 32.05 -11.77 -8.47
CA ALA A 201 33.00 -12.78 -8.97
C ALA A 201 34.11 -12.18 -9.86
N ASP A 202 33.84 -11.02 -10.50
CA ASP A 202 34.77 -10.27 -11.35
C ASP A 202 35.65 -9.27 -10.57
N GLY A 203 35.58 -9.25 -9.23
CA GLY A 203 36.36 -8.36 -8.38
C GLY A 203 35.83 -6.92 -8.28
N LYS A 204 34.63 -6.61 -8.80
CA LYS A 204 34.06 -5.26 -8.71
C LYS A 204 33.33 -5.05 -7.38
N PRO A 205 33.46 -3.90 -6.72
CA PRO A 205 32.70 -3.59 -5.51
C PRO A 205 31.19 -3.68 -5.77
N ILE A 206 30.46 -4.35 -4.87
CA ILE A 206 29.00 -4.39 -4.89
C ILE A 206 28.47 -3.03 -4.41
N GLU A 207 27.54 -2.45 -5.18
CA GLU A 207 26.85 -1.20 -4.83
C GLU A 207 26.16 -1.34 -3.47
N THR A 208 26.32 -0.35 -2.58
CA THR A 208 25.68 -0.37 -1.26
C THR A 208 24.18 -0.13 -1.36
N LEU A 209 23.41 -0.60 -0.37
CA LEU A 209 21.97 -0.38 -0.35
C LEU A 209 21.63 1.12 -0.42
N ARG A 210 22.33 1.95 0.37
CA ARG A 210 22.18 3.42 0.28
C ARG A 210 22.41 3.98 -1.13
N GLN A 211 23.46 3.54 -1.83
CA GLN A 211 23.76 4.01 -3.19
C GLN A 211 22.61 3.70 -4.16
N ILE A 212 22.08 2.46 -4.09
CA ILE A 212 20.93 2.04 -4.90
C ILE A 212 19.68 2.86 -4.55
N GLN A 213 19.40 3.04 -3.24
CA GLN A 213 18.28 3.85 -2.75
C GLN A 213 18.35 5.30 -3.23
N THR A 214 19.48 5.98 -3.05
CA THR A 214 19.66 7.36 -3.48
C THR A 214 19.53 7.51 -4.99
N ARG A 215 20.04 6.56 -5.79
CA ARG A 215 19.92 6.57 -7.24
C ARG A 215 18.46 6.43 -7.71
N ILE A 216 17.74 5.43 -7.17
CA ILE A 216 16.34 5.18 -7.56
C ILE A 216 15.43 6.32 -7.06
N ALA A 217 15.56 6.72 -5.80
CA ALA A 217 14.79 7.82 -5.23
C ALA A 217 15.08 9.13 -5.96
N GLY A 218 16.35 9.44 -6.24
CA GLY A 218 16.75 10.65 -6.96
C GLY A 218 16.11 10.77 -8.35
N ASN A 219 16.00 9.67 -9.10
CA ASN A 219 15.34 9.65 -10.41
C ASN A 219 13.84 9.97 -10.32
N ILE A 220 13.16 9.39 -9.32
CA ILE A 220 11.72 9.63 -9.09
C ILE A 220 11.50 11.06 -8.59
N MET A 221 12.24 11.49 -7.56
CA MET A 221 12.15 12.82 -6.97
C MET A 221 12.46 13.90 -7.98
N SER A 222 13.50 13.74 -8.81
CA SER A 222 13.84 14.70 -9.87
C SER A 222 12.70 14.85 -10.87
N PHE A 223 12.05 13.77 -11.27
CA PHE A 223 10.87 13.87 -12.13
C PHE A 223 9.75 14.63 -11.43
N LEU A 224 9.42 14.26 -10.19
CA LEU A 224 8.33 14.89 -9.44
C LEU A 224 8.58 16.38 -9.24
N SER A 225 9.78 16.78 -8.80
CA SER A 225 10.14 18.19 -8.57
C SER A 225 10.29 19.01 -9.85
N THR A 226 10.41 18.37 -11.01
CA THR A 226 10.52 19.07 -12.31
C THR A 226 9.17 19.16 -13.03
N LYS A 227 8.35 18.11 -12.90
CA LYS A 227 7.19 17.89 -13.78
C LYS A 227 5.85 17.92 -13.08
N VAL A 228 5.81 17.57 -11.80
CA VAL A 228 4.55 17.52 -11.02
C VAL A 228 4.48 18.71 -10.07
N TRP A 229 5.57 18.97 -9.34
CA TRP A 229 5.69 20.07 -8.39
C TRP A 229 6.97 20.88 -8.65
N PRO A 230 6.98 21.75 -9.69
CA PRO A 230 8.13 22.58 -10.04
C PRO A 230 8.67 23.38 -8.84
N GLY A 231 9.94 23.14 -8.49
CA GLY A 231 10.63 23.85 -7.41
C GLY A 231 10.31 23.35 -6.00
N LEU A 232 9.58 22.24 -5.86
CA LEU A 232 9.28 21.64 -4.56
C LEU A 232 10.49 20.88 -4.01
N GLU A 233 10.85 21.19 -2.77
CA GLU A 233 11.89 20.46 -2.04
C GLU A 233 11.29 19.25 -1.32
N ILE A 234 11.80 18.07 -1.66
CA ILE A 234 11.47 16.80 -0.99
C ILE A 234 12.75 16.31 -0.33
N ILE A 235 12.71 16.07 0.97
CA ILE A 235 13.87 15.65 1.75
C ILE A 235 13.76 14.18 2.18
N PRO A 236 14.89 13.47 2.38
CA PRO A 236 14.88 12.17 3.04
C PRO A 236 14.32 12.25 4.46
N ILE A 237 13.71 11.16 4.93
CA ILE A 237 12.99 11.14 6.21
C ILE A 237 13.90 10.75 7.37
N LEU A 238 14.95 9.97 7.16
CA LEU A 238 15.85 9.54 8.24
C LEU A 238 17.11 10.40 8.32
N ASP A 239 17.49 10.74 9.55
CA ASP A 239 18.82 11.27 9.86
C ASP A 239 19.78 10.12 10.21
N THR A 240 21.07 10.33 9.99
CA THR A 240 22.15 9.37 10.20
C THR A 240 22.15 8.79 11.62
N ASN A 241 21.69 9.57 12.60
CA ASN A 241 21.71 9.23 14.03
C ASN A 241 20.32 8.99 14.64
N SER A 242 19.25 8.95 13.84
CA SER A 242 17.88 8.87 14.34
C SER A 242 17.01 7.95 13.49
N ILE A 243 16.28 7.07 14.17
CA ILE A 243 15.21 6.27 13.55
C ILE A 243 13.88 7.01 13.48
N LEU A 244 13.80 8.22 14.07
CA LEU A 244 12.59 9.03 14.07
C LEU A 244 12.49 9.80 12.75
N PRO A 245 11.31 9.76 12.09
CA PRO A 245 11.12 10.43 10.81
C PRO A 245 11.13 11.95 10.95
N LEU A 246 11.87 12.60 10.05
CA LEU A 246 11.83 14.04 9.83
C LEU A 246 10.57 14.40 9.05
N SER A 247 9.83 15.38 9.56
CA SER A 247 8.69 15.94 8.85
C SER A 247 9.15 16.69 7.61
N GLN A 248 8.48 16.47 6.48
CA GLN A 248 8.62 17.32 5.30
C GLN A 248 8.32 18.79 5.64
N PRO A 249 8.92 19.77 4.92
CA PRO A 249 8.60 21.18 5.07
C PRO A 249 7.10 21.45 4.91
N LYS A 250 6.57 22.41 5.66
CA LYS A 250 5.12 22.72 5.64
C LYS A 250 4.64 23.07 4.24
N GLY A 251 5.39 23.89 3.49
CA GLY A 251 5.05 24.25 2.11
C GLY A 251 5.01 23.03 1.18
N THR A 252 5.89 22.04 1.38
CA THR A 252 5.89 20.76 0.67
C THR A 252 4.62 19.96 0.96
N LYS A 253 4.28 19.80 2.24
CA LYS A 253 3.05 19.10 2.65
C LYS A 253 1.80 19.78 2.11
N ASP A 254 1.71 21.10 2.21
CA ASP A 254 0.56 21.88 1.75
C ASP A 254 0.39 21.73 0.23
N SER A 255 1.48 21.83 -0.54
CA SER A 255 1.45 21.69 -2.01
C SER A 255 1.02 20.28 -2.45
N ILE A 256 1.57 19.24 -1.81
CA ILE A 256 1.18 17.86 -2.12
C ILE A 256 -0.26 17.60 -1.70
N CYS A 257 -0.69 18.10 -0.53
CA CYS A 257 -2.07 18.00 -0.06
C CYS A 257 -3.06 18.62 -1.05
N THR A 258 -2.79 19.83 -1.52
CA THR A 258 -3.58 20.51 -2.55
C THR A 258 -3.63 19.68 -3.82
N TRP A 259 -2.48 19.21 -4.32
CA TRP A 259 -2.42 18.39 -5.54
C TRP A 259 -3.26 17.11 -5.44
N VAL A 260 -3.16 16.38 -4.32
CA VAL A 260 -3.98 15.17 -4.09
C VAL A 260 -5.47 15.53 -4.01
N SER A 261 -5.81 16.69 -3.46
CA SER A 261 -7.21 17.12 -3.34
C SER A 261 -7.87 17.45 -4.68
N GLU A 262 -7.09 17.81 -5.70
CA GLU A 262 -7.55 18.18 -7.04
C GLU A 262 -7.67 16.97 -7.99
N LEU A 263 -7.20 15.79 -7.58
CA LEU A 263 -7.28 14.59 -8.43
C LEU A 263 -8.71 14.18 -8.76
N SER A 264 -8.90 13.70 -9.99
CA SER A 264 -10.14 13.05 -10.40
C SER A 264 -10.44 11.83 -9.53
N ALA A 265 -11.71 11.42 -9.44
CA ALA A 265 -12.09 10.29 -8.60
C ALA A 265 -11.37 8.97 -8.95
N TYR A 266 -11.14 8.72 -10.25
CA TYR A 266 -10.39 7.55 -10.73
C TYR A 266 -8.90 7.63 -10.40
N ASP A 267 -8.28 8.81 -10.56
CA ASP A 267 -6.87 9.00 -10.20
C ASP A 267 -6.66 8.91 -8.69
N LEU A 268 -7.60 9.45 -7.90
CA LEU A 268 -7.53 9.40 -6.44
C LEU A 268 -7.66 7.97 -5.92
N ALA A 269 -8.60 7.17 -6.46
CA ALA A 269 -8.71 5.75 -6.14
C ALA A 269 -7.45 4.97 -6.55
N GLY A 270 -6.90 5.28 -7.73
CA GLY A 270 -5.65 4.69 -8.21
C GLY A 270 -4.45 5.05 -7.33
N LEU A 271 -4.34 6.32 -6.94
CA LEU A 271 -3.30 6.82 -6.05
C LEU A 271 -3.38 6.12 -4.70
N GLU A 272 -4.56 6.06 -4.08
CA GLU A 272 -4.74 5.35 -2.81
C GLU A 272 -4.30 3.88 -2.92
N ARG A 273 -4.72 3.20 -3.98
CA ARG A 273 -4.35 1.80 -4.23
C ARG A 273 -2.83 1.63 -4.36
N ALA A 274 -2.17 2.51 -5.10
CA ALA A 274 -0.72 2.49 -5.28
C ALA A 274 0.03 2.82 -3.99
N ILE A 275 -0.43 3.80 -3.19
CA ILE A 275 0.14 4.14 -1.89
C ILE A 275 0.10 2.92 -0.96
N LEU A 276 -1.05 2.28 -0.84
CA LEU A 276 -1.23 1.15 0.07
C LEU A 276 -0.37 -0.06 -0.33
N ALA A 277 -0.20 -0.29 -1.64
CA ALA A 277 0.60 -1.37 -2.19
C ALA A 277 2.11 -1.11 -2.04
N SER A 278 2.58 0.06 -2.47
CA SER A 278 4.01 0.42 -2.49
C SER A 278 4.53 0.99 -1.17
N LYS A 279 3.64 1.35 -0.24
CA LYS A 279 3.96 2.07 1.01
C LYS A 279 4.72 3.38 0.74
N SER A 280 4.45 4.01 -0.40
CA SER A 280 5.09 5.24 -0.85
C SER A 280 4.10 6.13 -1.60
N LEU A 281 4.01 7.39 -1.19
CA LEU A 281 3.27 8.42 -1.92
C LEU A 281 4.01 8.79 -3.20
N LEU A 282 5.33 8.92 -3.16
CA LEU A 282 6.11 9.38 -4.31
C LEU A 282 6.09 8.37 -5.46
N ILE A 283 6.23 7.07 -5.16
CA ILE A 283 6.12 6.00 -6.17
C ILE A 283 4.70 5.99 -6.75
N ALA A 284 3.68 6.12 -5.89
CA ALA A 284 2.28 6.15 -6.32
C ALA A 284 1.97 7.32 -7.24
N VAL A 285 2.41 8.54 -6.89
CA VAL A 285 2.25 9.73 -7.75
C VAL A 285 2.98 9.55 -9.06
N ARG A 286 4.22 9.03 -9.04
CA ARG A 286 4.98 8.80 -10.27
C ARG A 286 4.24 7.83 -11.21
N LEU A 287 3.71 6.74 -10.68
CA LEU A 287 2.97 5.75 -11.47
C LEU A 287 1.65 6.34 -12.02
N VAL A 288 0.86 7.04 -11.20
CA VAL A 288 -0.41 7.63 -11.63
C VAL A 288 -0.19 8.67 -12.72
N VAL A 289 0.77 9.57 -12.56
CA VAL A 289 1.07 10.62 -13.55
C VAL A 289 1.55 10.03 -14.89
N GLU A 290 2.30 8.93 -14.86
CA GLU A 290 2.81 8.29 -16.07
C GLU A 290 1.72 7.60 -16.92
N TRP A 291 0.63 7.15 -16.30
CA TRP A 291 -0.38 6.32 -16.95
C TRP A 291 -1.74 6.99 -17.13
N SER A 292 -2.14 7.84 -16.17
CA SER A 292 -3.43 8.52 -16.18
C SER A 292 -3.63 9.35 -17.44
N GLU A 293 -4.87 9.33 -17.96
CA GLU A 293 -5.25 10.16 -19.09
C GLU A 293 -5.28 11.66 -18.75
N ASN A 294 -5.42 12.04 -17.47
CA ASN A 294 -5.46 13.45 -17.06
C ASN A 294 -4.07 14.13 -17.05
N PHE A 295 -2.99 13.34 -17.10
CA PHE A 295 -1.61 13.81 -17.06
C PHE A 295 -0.85 13.62 -18.38
N ARG A 296 -1.55 13.47 -19.51
CA ARG A 296 -0.93 13.30 -20.84
C ARG A 296 0.07 14.41 -21.19
N HIS A 297 -0.17 15.64 -20.74
CA HIS A 297 0.71 16.79 -20.95
C HIS A 297 2.07 16.68 -20.22
N VAL A 298 2.16 15.83 -19.19
CA VAL A 298 3.39 15.59 -18.41
C VAL A 298 4.20 14.42 -18.97
N GLN A 299 3.53 13.49 -19.65
CA GLN A 299 4.10 12.23 -20.13
C GLN A 299 5.05 12.44 -21.32
N ARG A 300 6.05 11.56 -21.43
CA ARG A 300 7.06 11.60 -22.50
C ARG A 300 6.95 10.36 -23.38
N PRO A 301 6.31 10.45 -24.57
CA PRO A 301 6.05 9.28 -25.41
C PRO A 301 7.34 8.63 -25.98
N GLU A 302 8.42 9.40 -26.11
CA GLU A 302 9.67 8.93 -26.72
C GLU A 302 10.62 8.21 -25.74
N THR A 303 10.32 8.22 -24.45
CA THR A 303 11.14 7.58 -23.42
C THR A 303 10.42 6.38 -22.82
N LYS A 304 11.19 5.40 -22.32
CA LYS A 304 10.64 4.28 -21.54
C LYS A 304 9.79 4.83 -20.39
N LYS A 305 8.50 4.46 -20.36
CA LYS A 305 7.57 4.85 -19.29
C LYS A 305 7.97 4.20 -17.97
N PHE A 306 7.77 4.92 -16.87
CA PHE A 306 7.81 4.34 -15.53
C PHE A 306 6.60 3.41 -15.35
N GLY A 307 6.84 2.11 -15.37
CA GLY A 307 5.82 1.08 -15.36
C GLY A 307 5.69 0.35 -14.03
N ILE A 308 5.02 -0.79 -14.10
CA ILE A 308 4.76 -1.68 -12.96
C ILE A 308 6.07 -2.21 -12.38
N GLU A 309 7.01 -2.60 -13.25
CA GLU A 309 8.29 -3.18 -12.86
C GLU A 309 9.15 -2.16 -12.11
N GLU A 310 9.28 -0.93 -12.64
CA GLU A 310 10.04 0.13 -11.99
C GLU A 310 9.41 0.55 -10.65
N ALA A 311 8.08 0.60 -10.59
CA ALA A 311 7.37 0.90 -9.35
C ALA A 311 7.55 -0.20 -8.29
N ALA A 312 7.50 -1.46 -8.69
CA ALA A 312 7.70 -2.60 -7.80
C ALA A 312 9.16 -2.71 -7.34
N GLU A 313 10.13 -2.48 -8.22
CA GLU A 313 11.55 -2.42 -7.88
C GLU A 313 11.82 -1.30 -6.86
N ALA A 314 11.29 -0.10 -7.11
CA ALA A 314 11.47 1.03 -6.21
C ALA A 314 10.88 0.79 -4.81
N SER A 315 9.74 0.10 -4.70
CA SER A 315 9.09 -0.16 -3.41
C SER A 315 9.66 -1.37 -2.66
N SER A 316 10.24 -2.34 -3.36
CA SER A 316 10.79 -3.58 -2.79
C SER A 316 12.33 -3.65 -2.83
N LEU A 317 12.98 -2.49 -3.03
CA LEU A 317 14.42 -2.35 -3.21
C LEU A 317 15.22 -3.05 -2.11
N GLU A 318 14.90 -2.75 -0.84
CA GLU A 318 15.61 -3.34 0.29
C GLU A 318 15.37 -4.86 0.38
N VAL A 319 14.12 -5.31 0.21
CA VAL A 319 13.79 -6.74 0.20
C VAL A 319 14.59 -7.46 -0.89
N THR A 320 14.61 -6.91 -2.11
CA THR A 320 15.36 -7.46 -3.24
C THR A 320 16.86 -7.50 -2.97
N TRP A 321 17.41 -6.44 -2.37
CA TRP A 321 18.81 -6.40 -1.98
C TRP A 321 19.16 -7.48 -0.95
N GLN A 322 18.30 -7.66 0.05
CA GLN A 322 18.47 -8.67 1.10
C GLN A 322 18.34 -10.10 0.56
N THR A 323 17.34 -10.38 -0.29
CA THR A 323 17.14 -11.72 -0.86
C THR A 323 18.23 -12.10 -1.85
N ASN A 324 18.77 -11.14 -2.62
CA ASN A 324 19.95 -11.38 -3.45
C ASN A 324 21.18 -11.78 -2.63
N MET A 325 21.27 -11.31 -1.38
CA MET A 325 22.40 -11.59 -0.49
C MET A 325 22.22 -12.88 0.32
N TRP A 326 20.99 -13.13 0.79
CA TRP A 326 20.71 -14.17 1.79
C TRP A 326 19.78 -15.27 1.31
N GLY A 327 19.36 -15.20 0.04
CA GLY A 327 18.39 -16.13 -0.53
C GLY A 327 16.96 -15.63 -0.37
N GLU A 328 16.10 -16.08 -1.29
CA GLU A 328 14.68 -15.85 -1.24
C GLU A 328 14.00 -16.89 -0.33
N VAL A 329 12.90 -16.50 0.32
CA VAL A 329 12.04 -17.40 1.07
C VAL A 329 10.83 -17.69 0.20
N GLU A 330 10.75 -18.94 -0.28
CA GLU A 330 9.63 -19.45 -1.09
C GLU A 330 8.29 -19.29 -0.36
N ASP A 331 7.21 -19.13 -1.12
CA ASP A 331 5.84 -18.88 -0.64
C ASP A 331 5.66 -17.58 0.18
N THR A 332 6.66 -16.70 0.24
CA THR A 332 6.61 -15.43 0.97
C THR A 332 7.06 -14.27 0.08
N HIS A 333 8.33 -14.24 -0.31
CA HIS A 333 8.89 -13.12 -1.07
C HIS A 333 8.44 -13.13 -2.53
N ASP A 334 8.38 -14.30 -3.14
CA ASP A 334 7.92 -14.56 -4.49
C ASP A 334 6.44 -14.18 -4.66
N VAL A 335 5.57 -14.68 -3.76
CA VAL A 335 4.14 -14.35 -3.75
C VAL A 335 3.93 -12.86 -3.50
N GLY A 336 4.68 -12.27 -2.56
CA GLY A 336 4.61 -10.85 -2.27
C GLY A 336 5.00 -9.97 -3.46
N LYS A 337 6.04 -10.37 -4.20
CA LYS A 337 6.52 -9.68 -5.41
C LYS A 337 5.47 -9.69 -6.52
N GLU A 338 4.90 -10.86 -6.81
CA GLU A 338 3.89 -10.97 -7.85
C GLU A 338 2.56 -10.32 -7.44
N ASP A 339 2.18 -10.40 -6.16
CA ASP A 339 1.01 -9.69 -5.66
C ASP A 339 1.19 -8.18 -5.80
N LEU A 340 2.34 -7.63 -5.37
CA LEU A 340 2.66 -6.20 -5.50
C LEU A 340 2.53 -5.72 -6.95
N LYS A 341 3.10 -6.45 -7.92
CA LYS A 341 2.97 -6.14 -9.35
C LYS A 341 1.53 -6.18 -9.81
N ARG A 342 0.76 -7.19 -9.39
CA ARG A 342 -0.69 -7.27 -9.65
C ARG A 342 -1.44 -6.05 -9.08
N GLN A 343 -1.09 -5.61 -7.87
CA GLN A 343 -1.69 -4.43 -7.24
C GLN A 343 -1.39 -3.16 -8.05
N LEU A 344 -0.13 -2.94 -8.43
CA LEU A 344 0.29 -1.76 -9.20
C LEU A 344 -0.25 -1.80 -10.65
N GLY A 345 -0.34 -2.98 -11.25
CA GLY A 345 -0.97 -3.17 -12.56
C GLY A 345 -2.46 -2.82 -12.56
N SER A 346 -3.18 -3.13 -11.48
CA SER A 346 -4.59 -2.71 -11.33
C SER A 346 -4.75 -1.19 -11.33
N VAL A 347 -3.76 -0.46 -10.79
CA VAL A 347 -3.75 1.02 -10.83
C VAL A 347 -3.60 1.51 -12.26
N VAL A 348 -2.65 0.95 -13.02
CA VAL A 348 -2.42 1.32 -14.42
C VAL A 348 -3.70 1.16 -15.23
N ILE A 349 -4.41 0.03 -15.11
CA ILE A 349 -5.66 -0.20 -15.84
C ILE A 349 -6.75 0.78 -15.41
N LEU A 350 -6.85 1.10 -14.11
CA LEU A 350 -7.87 1.99 -13.56
C LEU A 350 -7.73 3.44 -14.06
N VAL A 351 -6.50 3.98 -14.06
CA VAL A 351 -6.26 5.40 -14.38
C VAL A 351 -6.09 5.65 -15.87
N SER A 352 -5.65 4.63 -16.63
CA SER A 352 -5.49 4.73 -18.08
C SER A 352 -6.81 5.00 -18.78
N GLY A 353 -6.73 5.65 -19.93
CA GLY A 353 -7.85 5.85 -20.83
C GLY A 353 -7.43 6.54 -22.13
N GLU A 354 -8.41 6.70 -23.02
CA GLU A 354 -8.26 7.07 -24.42
C GLU A 354 -8.66 8.52 -24.70
N THR A 355 -8.79 9.36 -23.67
CA THR A 355 -8.98 10.81 -23.89
C THR A 355 -7.83 11.33 -24.75
N ARG A 356 -8.18 11.77 -25.96
CA ARG A 356 -7.26 12.32 -26.95
C ARG A 356 -6.88 13.75 -26.62
#